data_AF-A0A6G3X584-F1
#
_entry.id   AF-A0A6G3X584-F1
#
_cell.length_a   1.000
_cell.length_b   1.000
_cell.length_c   1.000
_cell.angle_alpha   90.00
_cell.angle_beta   90.00
_cell.angle_gamma   90.00
#
_symmetry.space_group_name_H-M   'P 1'
#
loop_
_entity.id
_entity.type
_entity.pdbx_description
1 polymer ?
#
loop_
_entity_poly.entity_id
_entity_poly.type
_entity_poly.pdbx_seq_one_letter_code
_entity_poly.pdbx_strand_id
1 'polypeptide(L)'
;EAHTHEFIATAHEDQKFGIALADGQAAEAVRRALSLDGLDLIGVHSHIGSQIFDMAGFEVSARRVVQLLAEIRDEHGIELPEIDLGGGLGIAYTSEDDPREPHEIAKAL
;
A
#
# COMPACT_ATOMS: atom_id res chain seq x y z
N GLU A 1 -14.77 -23.37 0.79
CA GLU A 1 -13.75 -23.70 -0.23
C GLU A 1 -12.76 -22.55 -0.27
N ALA A 2 -11.47 -22.88 -0.32
CA ALA A 2 -10.38 -21.98 0.09
C ALA A 2 -10.11 -20.88 -0.96
N HIS A 3 -10.47 -19.64 -0.61
CA HIS A 3 -10.14 -18.41 -1.34
C HIS A 3 -8.70 -17.91 -1.04
N THR A 4 -7.70 -18.78 -0.98
CA THR A 4 -6.33 -18.38 -0.58
C THR A 4 -5.40 -18.04 -1.73
N HIS A 5 -5.85 -18.10 -2.99
CA HIS A 5 -4.95 -17.98 -4.15
C HIS A 5 -5.44 -17.01 -5.23
N GLU A 6 -6.42 -16.18 -4.93
CA GLU A 6 -6.81 -15.11 -5.85
C GLU A 6 -6.48 -13.78 -5.18
N PHE A 7 -5.47 -13.10 -5.72
CA PHE A 7 -5.24 -11.69 -5.45
C PHE A 7 -6.44 -10.93 -6.02
N ILE A 8 -7.55 -10.95 -5.27
CA ILE A 8 -8.61 -9.97 -5.46
C ILE A 8 -7.91 -8.66 -5.19
N ALA A 9 -7.50 -7.97 -6.26
CA ALA A 9 -7.03 -6.62 -6.20
C ALA A 9 -8.20 -5.80 -5.65
N THR A 10 -8.32 -5.74 -4.33
CA THR A 10 -9.28 -4.95 -3.55
C THR A 10 -8.99 -3.46 -3.66
N ALA A 11 -8.44 -3.04 -4.80
CA ALA A 11 -8.71 -1.73 -5.37
C ALA A 11 -10.15 -1.64 -5.94
N HIS A 12 -11.06 -2.51 -5.50
CA HIS A 12 -12.49 -2.21 -5.57
C HIS A 12 -12.83 -1.32 -4.37
N GLU A 13 -13.21 -0.09 -4.69
CA GLU A 13 -13.47 1.07 -3.83
C GLU A 13 -14.63 0.91 -2.82
N ASP A 14 -15.14 -0.30 -2.60
CA ASP A 14 -16.23 -0.57 -1.64
C ASP A 14 -15.67 -0.94 -0.27
N GLN A 15 -14.93 -0.01 0.32
CA GLN A 15 -14.35 -0.15 1.64
C GLN A 15 -14.27 1.22 2.33
N LYS A 16 -14.22 1.22 3.67
CA LYS A 16 -14.39 2.43 4.49
C LYS A 16 -13.11 3.26 4.75
N PHE A 17 -11.98 2.81 4.24
CA PHE A 17 -10.63 3.29 4.52
C PHE A 17 -9.97 3.94 3.30
N GLY A 18 -8.95 4.75 3.55
CA GLY A 18 -8.14 5.33 2.49
C GLY A 18 -8.91 6.28 1.57
N ILE A 19 -8.22 6.69 0.52
CA ILE A 19 -8.73 7.58 -0.51
C ILE A 19 -8.40 6.91 -1.83
N ALA A 20 -9.38 6.79 -2.71
CA ALA A 20 -9.20 6.08 -3.97
C ALA A 20 -8.08 6.72 -4.80
N LEU A 21 -7.21 5.87 -5.37
CA LEU A 21 -6.27 6.29 -6.41
C LEU A 21 -7.01 6.59 -7.71
N ALA A 22 -8.11 5.88 -7.96
CA ALA A 22 -8.93 6.13 -9.13
C ALA A 22 -9.60 7.51 -9.04
N ASP A 23 -9.93 8.05 -10.21
CA ASP A 23 -10.61 9.34 -10.38
C ASP A 23 -9.90 10.56 -9.75
N GLY A 24 -8.63 10.42 -9.36
CA GLY A 24 -7.79 11.51 -8.87
C GLY A 24 -8.06 11.97 -7.43
N GLN A 25 -8.84 11.21 -6.64
CA GLN A 25 -9.19 11.62 -5.27
C GLN A 25 -7.96 11.68 -4.36
N ALA A 26 -7.04 10.73 -4.46
CA ALA A 26 -5.79 10.74 -3.70
C ALA A 26 -4.91 11.95 -4.04
N ALA A 27 -4.81 12.32 -5.32
CA ALA A 27 -4.06 13.52 -5.74
C ALA A 27 -4.68 14.80 -5.16
N GLU A 28 -6.01 14.90 -5.13
CA GLU A 28 -6.69 16.04 -4.50
C GLU A 28 -6.46 16.10 -2.98
N ALA A 29 -6.43 14.95 -2.30
CA ALA A 29 -6.11 14.89 -0.89
C ALA A 29 -4.68 15.39 -0.62
N VAL A 30 -3.72 15.06 -1.49
CA VAL A 30 -2.35 15.58 -1.42
C VAL A 30 -2.32 17.09 -1.58
N ARG A 31 -2.96 17.64 -2.62
CA ARG A 31 -3.03 19.11 -2.82
C ARG A 31 -3.55 19.83 -1.58
N ARG A 32 -4.62 19.29 -0.98
CA ARG A 32 -5.22 19.84 0.24
C ARG A 32 -4.30 19.72 1.45
N ALA A 33 -3.59 18.60 1.60
CA ALA A 33 -2.65 18.42 2.70
C ALA A 33 -1.49 19.43 2.59
N LEU A 34 -0.95 19.63 1.39
CA LEU A 34 0.14 20.56 1.12
C LEU A 34 -0.25 22.04 1.29
N SER A 35 -1.55 22.38 1.19
CA SER A 35 -2.01 23.75 1.39
C SER A 35 -2.29 24.11 2.86
N LEU A 36 -2.08 23.19 3.81
CA LEU A 36 -2.38 23.38 5.22
C LEU A 36 -1.09 23.57 6.03
N ASP A 37 -0.83 24.79 6.50
CA ASP A 37 0.37 25.13 7.30
C ASP A 37 0.53 24.32 8.60
N GLY A 38 -0.55 23.66 9.06
CA GLY A 38 -0.56 22.82 10.27
C GLY A 38 -0.28 21.34 10.02
N LEU A 39 -0.02 20.93 8.78
CA LEU A 39 0.26 19.55 8.40
C LEU A 39 1.59 19.45 7.67
N ASP A 40 2.34 18.40 7.98
CA ASP A 40 3.53 17.98 7.23
C ASP A 40 3.23 16.64 6.58
N LEU A 41 3.06 16.63 5.26
CA LEU A 41 2.85 15.41 4.51
C LEU A 41 4.21 14.77 4.21
N ILE A 42 4.51 13.65 4.86
CA ILE A 42 5.82 12.98 4.75
C ILE A 42 5.79 11.69 3.92
N GLY A 43 4.61 11.20 3.55
CA GLY A 43 4.50 9.91 2.89
C GLY A 43 3.08 9.47 2.61
N VAL A 44 2.96 8.24 2.14
CA VAL A 44 1.68 7.59 1.83
C VAL A 44 1.66 6.16 2.39
N HIS A 45 0.46 5.69 2.70
CA HIS A 45 0.21 4.38 3.28
C HIS A 45 -0.71 3.55 2.38
N SER A 46 -0.41 2.27 2.22
CA SER A 46 -1.26 1.28 1.57
C SER A 46 -1.30 -0.01 2.38
N HIS A 47 -2.48 -0.54 2.65
CA HIS A 47 -2.65 -1.83 3.30
C HIS A 47 -3.57 -2.73 2.47
N ILE A 48 -3.11 -3.92 2.14
CA ILE A 48 -3.73 -4.77 1.10
C ILE A 48 -4.43 -6.03 1.62
N GLY A 49 -4.37 -6.32 2.91
CA GLY A 49 -5.07 -7.47 3.48
C GLY A 49 -4.39 -8.11 4.68
N SER A 50 -4.72 -9.37 4.95
CA SER A 50 -4.25 -10.14 6.10
C SER A 50 -3.94 -11.57 5.72
N GLN A 51 -3.05 -12.24 6.47
CA GLN A 51 -2.60 -13.61 6.17
C GLN A 51 -2.04 -13.74 4.75
N ILE A 52 -1.19 -12.80 4.35
CA ILE A 52 -0.57 -12.74 3.02
C ILE A 52 0.76 -13.50 3.06
N PHE A 53 0.86 -14.53 2.22
CA PHE A 53 2.04 -15.41 2.12
C PHE A 53 2.83 -15.14 0.84
N ASP A 54 2.16 -14.61 -0.19
CA ASP A 54 2.76 -14.23 -1.47
C ASP A 54 3.07 -12.73 -1.52
N MET A 55 4.32 -12.39 -1.87
CA MET A 55 4.82 -11.02 -1.94
C MET A 55 4.40 -10.28 -3.22
N ALA A 56 3.90 -10.98 -4.24
CA ALA A 56 3.44 -10.36 -5.49
C ALA A 56 2.40 -9.26 -5.25
N GLY A 57 1.55 -9.44 -4.23
CA GLY A 57 0.56 -8.45 -3.84
C GLY A 57 1.15 -7.13 -3.33
N PHE A 58 2.17 -7.23 -2.47
CA PHE A 58 2.91 -6.06 -1.99
C PHE A 58 3.63 -5.36 -3.13
N GLU A 59 4.21 -6.12 -4.08
CA GLU A 59 4.89 -5.55 -5.24
C GLU A 59 3.94 -4.70 -6.12
N VAL A 60 2.72 -5.18 -6.36
CA VAL A 60 1.69 -4.42 -7.10
C VAL A 60 1.28 -3.17 -6.33
N SER A 61 1.09 -3.28 -5.01
CA SER A 61 0.77 -2.14 -4.13
C SER A 61 1.87 -1.09 -4.15
N ALA A 62 3.11 -1.51 -3.95
CA ALA A 62 4.29 -0.65 -3.94
C ALA A 62 4.44 0.09 -5.28
N ARG A 63 4.26 -0.59 -6.42
CA ARG A 63 4.29 0.07 -7.73
C ARG A 63 3.27 1.19 -7.86
N ARG A 64 2.02 0.97 -7.41
CA ARG A 64 0.97 2.00 -7.46
C ARG A 64 1.29 3.19 -6.55
N VAL A 65 1.79 2.92 -5.36
CA VAL A 65 2.21 3.95 -4.39
C VAL A 65 3.39 4.76 -4.92
N VAL A 66 4.43 4.12 -5.45
CA VAL A 66 5.59 4.79 -6.04
C VAL A 66 5.18 5.63 -7.24
N GLN A 67 4.23 5.16 -8.06
CA GLN A 67 3.69 5.95 -9.15
C GLN A 67 3.00 7.23 -8.64
N LEU A 68 2.17 7.14 -7.60
CA LEU A 68 1.56 8.31 -6.98
C LEU A 68 2.63 9.29 -6.46
N LEU A 69 3.68 8.80 -5.79
CA LEU A 69 4.78 9.66 -5.32
C LEU A 69 5.51 10.37 -6.48
N ALA A 70 5.71 9.67 -7.60
CA ALA A 70 6.29 10.28 -8.80
C ALA A 70 5.38 11.39 -9.36
N GLU A 71 4.07 11.16 -9.40
CA GLU A 71 3.08 12.17 -9.82
C GLU A 71 3.08 13.39 -8.89
N ILE A 72 3.15 13.19 -7.56
CA ILE A 72 3.26 14.26 -6.56
C ILE A 72 4.54 15.08 -6.79
N ARG A 73 5.68 14.41 -7.01
CA ARG A 73 6.96 15.06 -7.29
C ARG A 73 6.88 15.89 -8.57
N ASP A 74 6.32 15.32 -9.64
CA ASP A 74 6.26 16.00 -10.94
C ASP A 74 5.28 17.18 -10.91
N GLU A 75 4.19 17.10 -10.13
CA GLU A 75 3.20 18.18 -9.97
C GLU A 75 3.67 19.30 -9.01
N HIS A 76 4.27 18.94 -7.87
CA HIS A 76 4.54 19.88 -6.77
C HIS A 76 6.01 20.18 -6.54
N GLY A 77 6.93 19.43 -7.16
CA GLY A 77 8.38 19.60 -6.97
C GLY A 77 8.88 19.17 -5.60
N ILE A 78 8.14 18.30 -4.89
CA ILE A 78 8.49 17.78 -3.56
C ILE A 78 8.71 16.27 -3.61
N GLU A 79 9.59 15.76 -2.78
CA GLU A 79 9.78 14.32 -2.58
C GLU A 79 9.31 13.95 -1.18
N LEU A 80 8.36 13.02 -1.10
CA LEU A 80 7.89 12.49 0.18
C LEU A 80 8.85 11.37 0.62
N PRO A 81 9.45 11.46 1.83
CA PRO A 81 10.48 10.52 2.25
C PRO A 81 9.98 9.12 2.61
N GLU A 82 8.69 8.93 2.85
CA GLU A 82 8.16 7.68 3.43
C GLU A 82 7.13 6.96 2.55
N ILE A 83 7.24 5.64 2.51
CA ILE A 83 6.23 4.71 2.02
C ILE A 83 5.94 3.71 3.13
N ASP A 84 4.68 3.58 3.51
CA ASP A 84 4.20 2.54 4.40
C ASP A 84 3.36 1.53 3.60
N LEU A 85 3.85 0.29 3.46
CA LEU A 85 3.13 -0.80 2.79
C LEU A 85 2.20 -1.59 3.72
N GLY A 86 2.00 -1.09 4.93
CA GLY A 86 1.09 -1.65 5.92
C GLY A 86 1.52 -3.02 6.43
N GLY A 87 0.62 -3.65 7.18
CA GLY A 87 0.79 -5.01 7.69
C GLY A 87 0.16 -6.08 6.80
N GLY A 88 -0.19 -7.21 7.42
CA GLY A 88 -0.92 -8.29 6.76
C GLY A 88 -0.11 -9.55 6.48
N LEU A 89 1.19 -9.53 6.80
CA LEU A 89 2.07 -10.68 6.70
C LEU A 89 1.52 -11.87 7.47
N GLY A 90 1.52 -13.03 6.83
CA GLY A 90 0.96 -14.25 7.39
C GLY A 90 1.80 -14.87 8.50
N ILE A 91 1.10 -15.54 9.41
CA ILE A 91 1.67 -16.48 10.38
C ILE A 91 1.13 -17.88 10.14
N ALA A 92 1.85 -18.89 10.62
CA ALA A 92 1.38 -20.26 10.60
C ALA A 92 0.39 -20.50 11.76
N TYR A 93 -0.86 -20.81 11.45
CA TYR A 93 -1.86 -21.26 12.43
C TYR A 93 -1.84 -22.78 12.58
N THR A 94 -1.50 -23.47 11.50
CA THR A 94 -1.42 -24.93 11.42
C THR A 94 -0.06 -25.36 10.86
N SER A 95 0.23 -26.66 10.94
CA SER A 95 1.46 -27.20 10.35
C SER A 95 1.48 -27.22 8.82
N GLU A 96 0.36 -26.92 8.16
CA GLU A 96 0.27 -26.83 6.70
C GLU A 96 0.57 -25.42 6.19
N ASP A 97 0.60 -24.42 7.08
CA ASP A 97 0.91 -23.04 6.74
C ASP A 97 2.44 -22.85 6.66
N ASP A 98 2.90 -22.28 5.56
CA ASP A 98 4.32 -22.03 5.28
C ASP A 98 4.57 -20.54 4.97
N PRO A 99 4.47 -19.63 5.95
CA PRO A 99 4.79 -18.23 5.75
C PRO A 99 6.30 -18.04 5.59
N ARG A 100 6.70 -17.08 4.74
CA ARG A 100 8.11 -16.72 4.59
C ARG A 100 8.68 -16.16 5.89
N GLU A 101 9.97 -16.39 6.12
CA GLU A 101 10.65 -15.82 7.27
C GLU A 101 10.72 -14.28 7.16
N PRO A 102 10.59 -13.52 8.27
CA PRO A 102 10.55 -12.05 8.22
C PRO A 102 11.74 -11.41 7.50
N HIS A 103 12.93 -12.00 7.63
CA HIS A 103 14.14 -11.49 7.00
C HIS A 103 14.18 -11.73 5.48
N GLU A 104 13.44 -12.72 4.96
CA GLU A 104 13.30 -12.97 3.53
C GLU A 104 12.27 -12.02 2.92
N ILE A 105 11.18 -11.78 3.65
CA ILE A 105 10.15 -10.79 3.30
C ILE A 105 10.81 -9.41 3.18
N ALA A 106 11.57 -8.99 4.19
CA ALA A 106 12.23 -7.68 4.22
C ALA A 106 13.28 -7.47 3.11
N LYS A 107 13.83 -8.56 2.54
CA LYS A 107 14.74 -8.48 1.38
C LYS A 107 14.02 -8.40 0.04
N ALA A 108 12.78 -8.88 -0.01
CA ALA A 108 11.97 -8.93 -1.23
C ALA A 108 11.13 -7.67 -1.44
N LEU A 109 10.84 -6.94 -0.36
CA LEU A 109 10.29 -5.58 -0.37
C LEU A 109 11.39 -4.56 -0.66
#